data_AF-A0A378FM69-F1
#
_entry.id   AF-A0A378FM69-F1
#
_cell.length_a   1.000
_cell.length_b   1.000
_cell.length_c   1.000
_cell.angle_alpha   90.00
_cell.angle_beta   90.00
_cell.angle_gamma   90.00
#
_symmetry.space_group_name_H-M   'P 1'
#
loop_
_entity.id
_entity.type
_entity.pdbx_description
1 polymer ?
#
loop_
_entity_poly.entity_id
_entity_poly.type
_entity_poly.pdbx_seq_one_letter_code
_entity_poly.pdbx_strand_id
1 'polypeptide(L)'
;MAEKIAGTGFDLELIGHHMNRNENHPTSAEKGYGVTGIYNFDGFYGLTGGYSRLALQYGKGLAAGDSLGKNGWGWANLENTQSWRVVLDSVASMGDLEISTFAFWQKDKNYRWWTEDENGWGRSMWVAGIRPYHQITRNFAMQYELGYEYLDDKNYKGVNGKGKGGLTKVTVAPTLTFDSGFWARPQLRFFVTYAKWDKGVSDALDGNYNWDTNTITAGGYSRSGSTDTVNFGVQAEVWF
;
A
#
# COMPACT_ATOMS: atom_id res chain seq x y z
N MET A 1 -26.49 9.32 -13.50
CA MET A 1 -26.84 8.13 -12.71
C MET A 1 -25.53 7.45 -12.37
N ALA A 2 -25.14 7.41 -11.10
CA ALA A 2 -23.92 6.68 -10.70
C ALA A 2 -24.19 5.18 -10.87
N GLU A 3 -23.39 4.52 -11.70
CA GLU A 3 -23.39 3.06 -11.82
C GLU A 3 -23.15 2.43 -10.45
N LYS A 4 -23.92 1.40 -10.11
CA LYS A 4 -23.80 0.71 -8.82
C LYS A 4 -22.58 -0.22 -8.88
N ILE A 5 -21.39 0.30 -8.57
CA ILE A 5 -20.10 -0.38 -8.77
C ILE A 5 -19.88 -1.54 -7.78
N ALA A 6 -20.62 -1.61 -6.66
CA ALA A 6 -20.60 -2.76 -5.76
C ALA A 6 -21.93 -2.91 -5.01
N GLY A 7 -22.44 -4.14 -4.91
CA GLY A 7 -23.54 -4.46 -3.99
C GLY A 7 -23.04 -4.54 -2.55
N THR A 8 -23.93 -4.34 -1.58
CA THR A 8 -23.65 -4.64 -0.17
C THR A 8 -23.41 -6.14 -0.01
N GLY A 9 -22.29 -6.51 0.60
CA GLY A 9 -21.93 -7.91 0.74
C GLY A 9 -20.77 -8.12 1.69
N PHE A 10 -20.75 -9.31 2.30
CA PHE A 10 -19.65 -9.77 3.13
C PHE A 10 -19.01 -10.98 2.46
N ASP A 11 -17.73 -10.85 2.13
CA ASP A 11 -16.91 -11.93 1.61
C ASP A 11 -15.95 -12.39 2.71
N LEU A 12 -15.85 -13.70 2.91
CA LEU A 12 -14.92 -14.31 3.84
C LEU A 12 -14.05 -15.32 3.12
N GLU A 13 -12.75 -15.16 3.25
CA GLU A 13 -11.74 -16.07 2.73
C GLU A 13 -10.91 -16.63 3.88
N LEU A 14 -10.74 -17.95 3.87
CA LEU A 14 -9.91 -18.69 4.81
C LEU A 14 -8.79 -19.37 4.02
N ILE A 15 -7.55 -19.17 4.46
CA ILE A 15 -6.38 -19.75 3.80
C ILE A 15 -5.61 -20.59 4.81
N GLY A 16 -5.25 -21.82 4.43
CA GLY A 16 -4.34 -22.69 5.16
C GLY A 16 -3.10 -22.96 4.34
N HIS A 17 -1.93 -22.79 4.93
CA HIS A 17 -0.64 -23.10 4.32
C HIS A 17 0.06 -24.21 5.10
N HIS A 18 0.63 -25.13 4.34
CA HIS A 18 1.58 -26.11 4.85
C HIS A 18 2.75 -26.22 3.88
N MET A 19 3.95 -26.29 4.44
CA MET A 19 5.18 -26.52 3.71
C MET A 19 6.02 -27.55 4.45
N ASN A 20 6.77 -28.35 3.69
CA ASN A 20 7.72 -29.29 4.26
C ASN A 20 8.86 -28.53 4.95
N ARG A 21 9.35 -29.11 6.04
CA ARG A 21 10.51 -28.62 6.77
C ARG A 21 11.69 -28.46 5.82
N ASN A 22 12.30 -27.28 5.83
CA ASN A 22 13.54 -27.03 5.12
C ASN A 22 14.71 -27.25 6.10
N GLU A 23 15.60 -28.20 5.79
CA GLU A 23 16.77 -28.52 6.61
C GLU A 23 17.73 -27.32 6.75
N ASN A 24 17.78 -26.46 5.74
CA ASN A 24 18.63 -25.26 5.74
C ASN A 24 18.06 -24.14 6.62
N HIS A 25 16.78 -24.17 6.97
CA HIS A 25 16.09 -23.12 7.74
C HIS A 25 15.15 -23.72 8.79
N PRO A 26 15.69 -24.32 9.87
CA PRO A 26 14.91 -25.11 10.83
C PRO A 26 13.97 -24.29 11.71
N THR A 27 14.12 -22.96 11.73
CA THR A 27 13.29 -22.03 12.52
C THR A 27 12.11 -21.44 11.73
N SER A 28 12.04 -21.70 10.42
CA SER A 28 10.94 -21.23 9.57
C SER A 28 9.64 -21.98 9.87
N ALA A 29 8.52 -21.28 9.71
CA ALA A 29 7.20 -21.85 9.88
C ALA A 29 6.91 -22.94 8.85
N GLU A 30 6.47 -24.11 9.31
CA GLU A 30 5.99 -25.17 8.42
C GLU A 30 4.49 -25.05 8.10
N LYS A 31 3.77 -24.23 8.89
CA LYS A 31 2.32 -24.05 8.80
C LYS A 31 1.95 -22.59 8.97
N GLY A 32 0.82 -22.22 8.39
CA GLY A 32 0.23 -20.91 8.58
C GLY A 32 -1.24 -20.93 8.26
N TYR A 33 -1.97 -19.97 8.82
CA TYR A 33 -3.38 -19.76 8.49
C TYR A 33 -3.67 -18.27 8.40
N GLY A 34 -4.53 -17.94 7.45
CA GLY A 34 -4.97 -16.58 7.17
C GLY A 34 -6.48 -16.51 7.12
N VAL A 35 -7.01 -15.36 7.53
CA VAL A 35 -8.43 -15.02 7.43
C VAL A 35 -8.52 -13.64 6.83
N THR A 36 -9.30 -13.50 5.76
CA THR A 36 -9.62 -12.22 5.12
C THR A 36 -11.13 -12.05 5.14
N GLY A 37 -11.62 -11.00 5.79
CA GLY A 37 -13.01 -10.56 5.69
C GLY A 37 -13.07 -9.26 4.89
N ILE A 38 -13.91 -9.20 3.87
CA ILE A 38 -14.17 -7.99 3.09
C ILE A 38 -15.64 -7.65 3.26
N TYR A 39 -15.92 -6.43 3.69
CA TYR A 39 -17.27 -5.89 3.78
C TYR A 39 -17.41 -4.72 2.82
N ASN A 40 -18.35 -4.84 1.89
CA ASN A 40 -18.71 -3.80 0.95
C ASN A 40 -19.97 -3.09 1.48
N PHE A 41 -19.87 -1.79 1.69
CA PHE A 41 -20.98 -0.90 2.06
C PHE A 41 -21.60 -0.29 0.80
N ASP A 42 -22.92 -0.05 0.82
CA ASP A 42 -23.57 0.79 -0.20
C ASP A 42 -23.23 2.26 0.06
N GLY A 43 -22.82 2.98 -0.99
CA GLY A 43 -22.42 4.38 -0.86
C GLY A 43 -21.14 4.60 -0.06
N PHE A 44 -20.80 5.87 0.16
CA PHE A 44 -19.67 6.26 1.00
C PHE A 44 -20.05 6.17 2.49
N TYR A 45 -19.93 4.97 3.06
CA TYR A 45 -20.34 4.68 4.45
C TYR A 45 -21.78 5.10 4.78
N GLY A 46 -22.68 5.07 3.78
CA GLY A 46 -24.07 5.50 3.91
C GLY A 46 -24.33 7.01 3.90
N LEU A 47 -23.32 7.84 3.62
CA LEU A 47 -23.45 9.31 3.63
C LEU A 47 -23.75 9.91 2.25
N THR A 48 -23.11 9.41 1.20
CA THR A 48 -23.26 9.89 -0.18
C THR A 48 -23.26 8.73 -1.17
N GLY A 49 -23.52 9.00 -2.45
CA GLY A 49 -23.38 8.00 -3.51
C GLY A 49 -21.94 7.50 -3.66
N GLY A 50 -21.75 6.34 -4.29
CA GLY A 50 -20.45 5.72 -4.49
C GLY A 50 -20.33 4.36 -3.81
N TYR A 51 -19.15 4.02 -3.29
CA TYR A 51 -18.92 2.75 -2.59
C TYR A 51 -17.91 2.91 -1.44
N SER A 52 -18.02 2.04 -0.44
CA SER A 52 -16.96 1.85 0.56
C SER A 52 -16.67 0.36 0.75
N ARG A 53 -15.41 0.02 0.92
CA ARG A 53 -14.92 -1.33 1.17
C ARG A 53 -14.00 -1.31 2.38
N LEU A 54 -14.29 -2.21 3.32
CA LEU A 54 -13.42 -2.52 4.45
C LEU A 54 -12.89 -3.93 4.27
N ALA A 55 -11.58 -4.10 4.16
CA ALA A 55 -10.93 -5.39 4.20
C ALA A 55 -10.12 -5.54 5.48
N LEU A 56 -10.40 -6.61 6.23
CA LEU A 56 -9.67 -7.03 7.42
C LEU A 56 -8.95 -8.32 7.09
N GLN A 57 -7.64 -8.34 7.27
CA GLN A 57 -6.82 -9.53 7.03
C GLN A 57 -5.99 -9.84 8.28
N TYR A 58 -5.97 -11.10 8.66
CA TYR A 58 -5.13 -11.62 9.72
C TYR A 58 -4.39 -12.86 9.21
N GLY A 59 -3.10 -12.96 9.50
CA GLY A 59 -2.28 -14.11 9.14
C GLY A 59 -1.34 -14.50 10.27
N LYS A 60 -1.10 -15.80 10.42
CA LYS A 60 -0.10 -16.36 11.34
C LYS A 60 0.80 -17.38 10.62
N GLY A 61 2.08 -17.43 11.02
CA GLY A 61 3.06 -18.35 10.48
C GLY A 61 3.31 -18.08 9.01
N LEU A 62 3.20 -19.10 8.16
CA LEU A 62 3.37 -18.96 6.71
C LEU A 62 2.41 -17.94 6.05
N ALA A 63 1.24 -17.69 6.62
CA ALA A 63 0.26 -16.74 6.08
C ALA A 63 0.48 -15.28 6.53
N ALA A 64 1.51 -15.03 7.36
CA ALA A 64 1.83 -13.71 7.90
C ALA A 64 2.86 -12.96 7.03
N GLY A 65 3.22 -11.75 7.45
CA GLY A 65 4.19 -10.89 6.80
C GLY A 65 3.83 -10.60 5.35
N ASP A 66 4.73 -10.94 4.45
CA ASP A 66 4.59 -10.65 3.02
C ASP A 66 3.67 -11.65 2.28
N SER A 67 3.25 -12.74 2.96
CA SER A 67 2.30 -13.72 2.41
C SER A 67 0.84 -13.41 2.77
N LEU A 68 0.56 -12.27 3.42
CA LEU A 68 -0.80 -11.91 3.82
C LEU A 68 -1.70 -11.67 2.59
N GLY A 69 -2.65 -12.58 2.36
CA GLY A 69 -3.53 -12.58 1.19
C GLY A 69 -2.87 -13.12 -0.09
N LYS A 70 -1.74 -13.84 0.02
CA LYS A 70 -1.03 -14.46 -1.10
C LYS A 70 -0.63 -15.90 -0.77
N ASN A 71 -0.64 -16.77 -1.79
CA ASN A 71 -0.08 -18.10 -1.69
C ASN A 71 1.43 -18.08 -2.00
N GLY A 72 2.29 -18.41 -1.03
CA GLY A 72 3.61 -18.97 -1.33
C GLY A 72 4.88 -18.14 -1.07
N TRP A 73 4.88 -17.15 -0.19
CA TRP A 73 6.09 -16.33 0.10
C TRP A 73 6.43 -16.21 1.59
N GLY A 74 5.99 -17.17 2.42
CA GLY A 74 6.20 -17.17 3.87
C GLY A 74 7.48 -17.86 4.36
N TRP A 75 8.45 -18.17 3.50
CA TRP A 75 9.63 -18.99 3.87
C TRP A 75 10.49 -18.37 4.96
N ALA A 76 10.50 -17.04 5.03
CA ALA A 76 11.16 -16.30 6.09
C ALA A 76 10.30 -16.14 7.36
N ASN A 77 9.00 -16.47 7.36
CA ASN A 77 8.20 -16.31 8.57
C ASN A 77 8.58 -17.33 9.65
N LEU A 78 8.55 -16.89 10.90
CA LEU A 78 8.64 -17.75 12.07
C LEU A 78 7.25 -18.33 12.39
N GLU A 79 7.19 -19.45 13.12
CA GLU A 79 5.90 -20.07 13.51
C GLU A 79 4.97 -19.11 14.26
N ASN A 80 5.56 -18.15 14.99
CA ASN A 80 4.86 -17.16 15.78
C ASN A 80 4.73 -15.80 15.09
N THR A 81 5.15 -15.66 13.82
CA THR A 81 4.94 -14.43 13.05
C THR A 81 3.44 -14.19 12.89
N GLN A 82 3.01 -12.97 13.19
CA GLN A 82 1.61 -12.57 13.12
C GLN A 82 1.50 -11.25 12.38
N SER A 83 0.48 -11.13 11.54
CA SER A 83 0.25 -9.93 10.76
C SER A 83 -1.21 -9.57 10.73
N TRP A 84 -1.48 -8.29 10.89
CA TRP A 84 -2.81 -7.69 10.81
C TRP A 84 -2.77 -6.63 9.73
N ARG A 85 -3.78 -6.61 8.86
CA ARG A 85 -3.96 -5.56 7.87
C ARG A 85 -5.40 -5.11 7.85
N VAL A 86 -5.58 -3.80 7.79
CA VAL A 86 -6.86 -3.13 7.60
C VAL A 86 -6.72 -2.27 6.36
N VAL A 87 -7.62 -2.44 5.41
CA VAL A 87 -7.70 -1.63 4.19
C VAL A 87 -9.09 -1.01 4.12
N LEU A 88 -9.12 0.30 3.97
CA LEU A 88 -10.30 1.09 3.71
C LEU A 88 -10.13 1.67 2.31
N ASP A 89 -11.01 1.30 1.40
CA ASP A 89 -11.08 1.89 0.07
C ASP A 89 -12.49 2.42 -0.15
N SER A 90 -12.63 3.69 -0.47
CA SER A 90 -13.94 4.29 -0.64
C SER A 90 -13.93 5.42 -1.65
N VAL A 91 -15.03 5.56 -2.38
CA VAL A 91 -15.26 6.63 -3.34
C VAL A 91 -16.60 7.27 -2.99
N ALA A 92 -16.56 8.57 -2.70
CA ALA A 92 -17.75 9.40 -2.56
C ALA A 92 -18.03 10.07 -3.91
N SER A 93 -19.27 10.00 -4.39
CA SER A 93 -19.74 10.69 -5.58
C SER A 93 -20.76 11.76 -5.18
N MET A 94 -20.46 13.02 -5.52
CA MET A 94 -21.21 14.22 -5.15
C MET A 94 -21.50 15.08 -6.40
N GLY A 95 -22.07 14.47 -7.44
CA GLY A 95 -22.32 15.14 -8.71
C GLY A 95 -21.04 15.29 -9.52
N ASP A 96 -20.57 16.51 -9.72
CA ASP A 96 -19.36 16.81 -10.50
C ASP A 96 -18.05 16.61 -9.70
N LEU A 97 -18.16 16.35 -8.40
CA LEU A 97 -17.04 16.07 -7.52
C LEU A 97 -17.09 14.61 -7.06
N GLU A 98 -16.03 13.86 -7.35
CA GLU A 98 -15.84 12.49 -6.88
C GLU A 98 -14.57 12.43 -6.04
N ILE A 99 -14.64 11.86 -4.84
CA ILE A 99 -13.53 11.83 -3.89
C ILE A 99 -13.21 10.38 -3.60
N SER A 100 -12.07 9.91 -4.09
CA SER A 100 -11.51 8.61 -3.67
C SER A 100 -10.69 8.81 -2.40
N THR A 101 -10.85 7.92 -1.44
CA THR A 101 -10.08 7.89 -0.20
C THR A 101 -9.56 6.48 -0.01
N PHE A 102 -8.31 6.37 0.39
CA PHE A 102 -7.67 5.10 0.66
C PHE A 102 -6.96 5.18 2.01
N ALA A 103 -7.18 4.21 2.87
CA ALA A 103 -6.36 4.04 4.06
C ALA A 103 -5.95 2.59 4.20
N PHE A 104 -4.72 2.39 4.62
CA PHE A 104 -4.11 1.09 4.80
C PHE A 104 -3.35 1.13 6.11
N TRP A 105 -3.50 0.10 6.92
CA TRP A 105 -2.69 -0.09 8.11
C TRP A 105 -2.28 -1.54 8.16
N GLN A 106 -1.00 -1.79 8.34
CA GLN A 106 -0.48 -3.13 8.56
C GLN A 106 0.47 -3.13 9.75
N LYS A 107 0.33 -4.15 10.59
CA LYS A 107 1.23 -4.41 11.70
C LYS A 107 1.67 -5.86 11.65
N ASP A 108 2.97 -6.06 11.74
CA ASP A 108 3.60 -7.37 11.76
C ASP A 108 4.38 -7.52 13.08
N LYS A 109 4.19 -8.66 13.73
CA LYS A 109 4.87 -9.06 14.95
C LYS A 109 5.76 -10.26 14.63
N ASN A 110 6.99 -10.23 15.11
CA ASN A 110 8.03 -11.21 14.81
C ASN A 110 8.20 -11.37 13.29
N TYR A 111 8.11 -10.25 12.56
CA TYR A 111 8.42 -10.18 11.15
C TYR A 111 9.91 -10.44 10.97
N ARG A 112 10.24 -11.24 9.97
CA ARG A 112 11.61 -11.58 9.64
C ARG A 112 11.78 -11.36 8.15
N TRP A 113 12.77 -10.54 7.79
CA TRP A 113 13.05 -10.20 6.38
C TRP A 113 13.63 -11.39 5.63
N TRP A 114 14.61 -12.08 6.23
CA TRP A 114 15.26 -13.23 5.61
C TRP A 114 15.46 -14.40 6.58
N THR A 115 15.59 -15.62 6.06
CA THR A 115 15.69 -16.84 6.87
C THR A 115 16.93 -16.91 7.76
N GLU A 116 17.96 -16.12 7.45
CA GLU A 116 19.21 -16.03 8.21
C GLU A 116 19.11 -15.15 9.46
N ASP A 117 18.07 -14.31 9.56
CA ASP A 117 17.84 -13.51 10.77
C ASP A 117 17.41 -14.42 11.93
N GLU A 118 18.15 -14.38 13.04
CA GLU A 118 17.86 -15.21 14.22
C GLU A 118 16.57 -14.81 14.94
N ASN A 119 16.23 -13.51 14.91
CA ASN A 119 15.09 -12.95 15.64
C ASN A 119 14.20 -12.13 14.71
N GLY A 120 12.88 -12.33 14.82
CA GLY A 120 11.91 -11.44 14.21
C GLY A 120 11.72 -10.15 15.01
N TRP A 121 11.33 -9.07 14.34
CA TRP A 121 11.06 -7.77 14.94
C TRP A 121 9.64 -7.30 14.65
N GLY A 122 9.29 -6.11 15.16
CA GLY A 122 8.02 -5.47 14.87
C GLY A 122 8.15 -4.54 13.68
N ARG A 123 7.22 -4.66 12.71
CA ARG A 123 7.06 -3.72 11.60
C ARG A 123 5.64 -3.15 11.66
N SER A 124 5.50 -1.84 11.54
CA SER A 124 4.20 -1.19 11.41
C SER A 124 4.25 -0.22 10.25
N MET A 125 3.23 -0.23 9.42
CA MET A 125 3.11 0.73 8.33
C MET A 125 1.67 1.19 8.22
N TRP A 126 1.49 2.42 7.75
CA TRP A 126 0.17 2.91 7.40
C TRP A 126 0.26 3.90 6.26
N VAL A 127 -0.77 3.92 5.44
CA VAL A 127 -0.94 4.83 4.33
C VAL A 127 -2.32 5.45 4.47
N ALA A 128 -2.42 6.74 4.24
CA ALA A 128 -3.68 7.45 4.10
C ALA A 128 -3.59 8.35 2.88
N GLY A 129 -4.63 8.34 2.05
CA GLY A 129 -4.67 9.08 0.82
C GLY A 129 -6.08 9.56 0.51
N ILE A 130 -6.15 10.74 -0.10
CA ILE A 130 -7.37 11.30 -0.65
C ILE A 130 -7.09 11.83 -2.05
N ARG A 131 -7.99 11.54 -2.97
CA ARG A 131 -7.93 11.96 -4.36
C ARG A 131 -9.27 12.57 -4.79
N PRO A 132 -9.43 13.90 -4.63
CA PRO A 132 -10.55 14.62 -5.21
C PRO A 132 -10.40 14.74 -6.74
N TYR A 133 -11.47 14.41 -7.44
CA TYR A 133 -11.65 14.51 -8.88
C TYR A 133 -12.81 15.46 -9.13
N HIS A 134 -12.53 16.62 -9.71
CA HIS A 134 -13.55 17.61 -10.03
C HIS A 134 -13.70 17.71 -11.54
N GLN A 135 -14.85 17.28 -12.05
CA GLN A 135 -15.23 17.45 -13.45
C GLN A 135 -15.68 18.91 -13.67
N ILE A 136 -14.90 19.69 -14.42
CA ILE A 136 -15.24 21.09 -14.69
C ILE A 136 -16.06 21.21 -15.97
N THR A 137 -15.65 20.49 -17.02
CA THR A 137 -16.41 20.34 -18.26
C THR A 137 -16.41 18.89 -18.68
N ARG A 138 -17.23 18.50 -19.66
CA ARG A 138 -17.24 17.14 -20.21
C ARG A 138 -15.87 16.64 -20.68
N ASN A 139 -14.97 17.56 -21.07
CA ASN A 139 -13.65 17.22 -21.60
C ASN A 139 -12.48 17.62 -20.70
N PHE A 140 -12.76 18.23 -19.54
CA PHE A 140 -11.73 18.74 -18.65
C PHE A 140 -12.08 18.49 -17.19
N ALA A 141 -11.16 17.85 -16.48
CA ALA A 141 -11.26 17.57 -15.05
C ALA A 141 -9.96 17.95 -14.33
N MET A 142 -10.09 18.35 -13.08
CA MET A 142 -8.97 18.62 -12.19
C MET A 142 -8.87 17.51 -11.16
N GLN A 143 -7.71 16.87 -11.11
CA GLN A 143 -7.41 15.84 -10.11
C GLN A 143 -6.39 16.37 -9.13
N TYR A 144 -6.62 16.07 -7.86
CA TYR A 144 -5.70 16.35 -6.78
C TYR A 144 -5.46 15.05 -6.05
N GLU A 145 -4.25 14.80 -5.59
CA GLU A 145 -3.93 13.66 -4.76
C GLU A 145 -3.06 14.12 -3.60
N LEU A 146 -3.47 13.75 -2.39
CA LEU A 146 -2.69 13.90 -1.19
C LEU A 146 -2.56 12.52 -0.57
N GLY A 147 -1.33 12.02 -0.48
CA GLY A 147 -1.01 10.76 0.17
C GLY A 147 0.04 10.96 1.25
N TYR A 148 -0.11 10.25 2.36
CA TYR A 148 0.90 10.12 3.39
C TYR A 148 1.08 8.65 3.72
N GLU A 149 2.32 8.20 3.67
CA GLU A 149 2.74 6.88 4.10
C GLU A 149 3.69 7.00 5.27
N TYR A 150 3.62 6.08 6.22
CA TYR A 150 4.53 5.99 7.35
C TYR A 150 4.96 4.56 7.53
N LEU A 151 6.25 4.37 7.73
CA LEU A 151 6.87 3.11 8.04
C LEU A 151 7.59 3.24 9.39
N ASP A 152 7.37 2.29 10.28
CA ASP A 152 8.14 2.06 11.48
C ASP A 152 8.60 0.60 11.47
N ASP A 153 9.75 0.40 10.84
CA ASP A 153 10.47 -0.86 10.83
C ASP A 153 11.73 -0.71 11.70
N LYS A 154 11.81 -1.52 12.75
CA LYS A 154 12.95 -1.48 13.69
C LYS A 154 14.25 -1.99 13.07
N ASN A 155 14.14 -2.90 12.11
CA ASN A 155 15.27 -3.62 11.53
C ASN A 155 15.07 -3.81 10.03
N TYR A 156 14.93 -2.69 9.31
CA TYR A 156 14.65 -2.72 7.87
C TYR A 156 15.73 -3.49 7.10
N LYS A 157 15.30 -4.52 6.36
CA LYS A 157 16.16 -5.48 5.66
C LYS A 157 17.29 -6.08 6.51
N GLY A 158 17.08 -6.27 7.82
CA GLY A 158 18.10 -6.80 8.73
C GLY A 158 19.11 -5.77 9.25
N VAL A 159 18.91 -4.47 8.97
CA VAL A 159 19.75 -3.38 9.50
C VAL A 159 19.01 -2.56 10.55
N ASN A 160 19.53 -2.58 11.78
CA ASN A 160 18.92 -1.87 12.92
C ASN A 160 18.94 -0.34 12.74
N GLY A 161 17.82 0.30 13.08
CA GLY A 161 17.72 1.76 13.13
C GLY A 161 17.53 2.45 11.78
N LYS A 162 17.27 1.69 10.71
CA LYS A 162 16.85 2.18 9.39
C LYS A 162 15.40 1.76 9.12
N GLY A 163 14.64 2.55 8.36
CA GLY A 163 13.24 2.22 8.01
C GLY A 163 12.17 2.81 8.94
N LYS A 164 12.49 3.92 9.62
CA LYS A 164 11.49 4.72 10.33
C LYS A 164 11.31 6.09 9.66
N GLY A 165 10.09 6.43 9.30
CA GLY A 165 9.75 7.77 8.82
C GLY A 165 8.50 7.79 7.94
N GLY A 166 8.12 9.00 7.54
CA GLY A 166 7.01 9.24 6.64
C GLY A 166 7.43 9.65 5.23
N LEU A 167 6.49 9.51 4.30
CA LEU A 167 6.53 10.05 2.95
C LEU A 167 5.20 10.74 2.66
N THR A 168 5.24 12.04 2.40
CA THR A 168 4.12 12.84 1.94
C THR A 168 4.23 13.04 0.43
N LYS A 169 3.14 12.84 -0.29
CA LYS A 169 3.02 13.11 -1.72
C LYS A 169 1.82 13.98 -2.00
N VAL A 170 2.04 15.04 -2.76
CA VAL A 170 1.00 15.97 -3.22
C VAL A 170 1.10 16.04 -4.74
N THR A 171 0.01 15.71 -5.43
CA THR A 171 -0.06 15.78 -6.89
C THR A 171 -1.22 16.68 -7.30
N VAL A 172 -0.99 17.55 -8.27
CA VAL A 172 -2.02 18.29 -8.99
C VAL A 172 -1.95 17.86 -10.44
N ALA A 173 -3.08 17.41 -10.99
CA ALA A 173 -3.13 16.86 -12.33
C ALA A 173 -4.34 17.37 -13.14
N PRO A 174 -4.17 18.44 -13.93
CA PRO A 174 -5.11 18.81 -14.98
C PRO A 174 -5.26 17.66 -15.99
N THR A 175 -6.50 17.22 -16.18
CA THR A 175 -6.83 16.03 -16.97
C THR A 175 -7.79 16.37 -18.09
N LEU A 176 -7.43 15.99 -19.31
CA LEU A 176 -8.33 15.97 -20.45
C LEU A 176 -8.99 14.60 -20.53
N THR A 177 -10.32 14.59 -20.57
CA THR A 177 -11.13 13.37 -20.69
C THR A 177 -11.97 13.43 -21.96
N PHE A 178 -12.30 12.28 -22.53
CA PHE A 178 -13.24 12.21 -23.66
C PHE A 178 -14.70 12.10 -23.20
N ASP A 179 -14.89 11.68 -21.95
CA ASP A 179 -16.20 11.54 -21.32
C ASP A 179 -16.16 11.98 -19.84
N SER A 180 -17.34 12.15 -19.24
CA SER A 180 -17.49 12.57 -17.84
C SER A 180 -17.52 11.38 -16.88
N GLY A 181 -16.80 11.48 -15.75
CA GLY A 181 -16.83 10.50 -14.65
C GLY A 181 -15.44 9.99 -14.25
N PHE A 182 -15.27 9.65 -12.97
CA PHE A 182 -14.00 9.22 -12.37
C PHE A 182 -13.39 7.99 -13.06
N TRP A 183 -14.24 7.06 -13.51
CA TRP A 183 -13.85 5.84 -14.23
C TRP A 183 -13.84 6.01 -15.76
N ALA A 184 -14.14 7.21 -16.28
CA ALA A 184 -14.06 7.43 -17.72
C ALA A 184 -12.60 7.31 -18.18
N ARG A 185 -12.33 6.48 -19.17
CA ARG A 185 -11.06 6.42 -19.91
C ARG A 185 -11.38 6.34 -21.41
N PRO A 186 -10.51 6.84 -22.31
CA PRO A 186 -9.14 7.34 -22.09
C PRO A 186 -9.06 8.72 -21.42
N GLN A 187 -7.95 8.95 -20.71
CA GLN A 187 -7.60 10.21 -20.08
C GLN A 187 -6.16 10.62 -20.37
N LEU A 188 -5.94 11.92 -20.60
CA LEU A 188 -4.61 12.51 -20.70
C LEU A 188 -4.38 13.47 -19.53
N ARG A 189 -3.38 13.19 -18.70
CA ARG A 189 -3.07 13.93 -17.47
C ARG A 189 -1.77 14.66 -17.62
N PHE A 190 -1.79 15.96 -17.41
CA PHE A 190 -0.61 16.74 -17.08
C PHE A 190 -0.50 16.70 -15.56
N PHE A 191 0.66 16.43 -15.00
CA PHE A 191 0.80 16.35 -13.54
C PHE A 191 2.02 17.09 -13.04
N VAL A 192 1.89 17.65 -11.84
CA VAL A 192 2.99 18.13 -11.02
C VAL A 192 2.85 17.46 -9.66
N THR A 193 3.89 16.77 -9.23
CA THR A 193 3.94 16.05 -7.95
C THR A 193 5.09 16.59 -7.12
N TYR A 194 4.78 17.02 -5.91
CA TYR A 194 5.76 17.24 -4.86
C TYR A 194 5.74 16.04 -3.92
N ALA A 195 6.90 15.44 -3.67
CA ALA A 195 7.05 14.39 -2.67
C ALA A 195 8.13 14.80 -1.66
N LYS A 196 7.89 14.49 -0.39
CA LYS A 196 8.82 14.74 0.71
C LYS A 196 8.83 13.52 1.63
N TRP A 197 10.01 13.07 2.04
CA TRP A 197 10.18 11.90 2.92
C TRP A 197 11.18 12.17 4.03
N ASP A 198 11.07 11.43 5.13
CA ASP A 198 12.03 11.55 6.22
C ASP A 198 13.37 10.85 5.89
N LYS A 199 14.47 11.31 6.50
CA LYS A 199 15.81 10.75 6.28
C LYS A 199 15.89 9.24 6.56
N GLY A 200 15.18 8.76 7.58
CA GLY A 200 15.16 7.33 7.93
C GLY A 200 14.48 6.44 6.88
N VAL A 201 13.62 7.03 6.04
CA VAL A 201 13.02 6.40 4.86
C VAL A 201 13.88 6.65 3.61
N SER A 202 14.56 7.79 3.49
CA SER A 202 15.51 8.07 2.39
C SER A 202 16.57 6.99 2.25
N ASP A 203 17.18 6.60 3.37
CA ASP A 203 18.20 5.54 3.39
C ASP A 203 17.61 4.16 3.07
N ALA A 204 16.31 3.96 3.29
CA ALA A 204 15.60 2.72 3.03
C ALA A 204 15.09 2.60 1.58
N LEU A 205 14.72 3.72 0.96
CA LEU A 205 14.21 3.83 -0.41
C LEU A 205 15.32 3.88 -1.46
N ASP A 206 16.40 4.60 -1.16
CA ASP A 206 17.57 4.71 -2.03
C ASP A 206 18.66 3.71 -1.62
N GLY A 207 18.45 2.91 -0.58
CA GLY A 207 19.49 2.06 -0.01
C GLY A 207 19.98 0.95 -0.93
N ASN A 208 21.30 0.92 -1.22
CA ASN A 208 21.96 -0.25 -1.79
C ASN A 208 22.21 -1.27 -0.67
N TYR A 209 21.57 -2.43 -0.77
CA TYR A 209 21.80 -3.54 0.16
C TYR A 209 23.03 -4.35 -0.29
N ASN A 210 24.02 -4.47 0.58
CA ASN A 210 25.18 -5.32 0.35
C ASN A 210 24.99 -6.67 1.04
N TRP A 211 24.88 -7.73 0.23
CA TRP A 211 24.66 -9.11 0.67
C TRP A 211 25.88 -9.71 1.39
N ASP A 212 27.09 -9.22 1.13
CA ASP A 212 28.32 -9.73 1.74
C ASP A 212 28.50 -9.20 3.16
N THR A 213 27.99 -8.00 3.44
CA THR A 213 28.19 -7.31 4.72
C THR A 213 26.90 -7.12 5.53
N ASN A 214 25.74 -7.51 4.99
CA ASN A 214 24.42 -7.26 5.57
C ASN A 214 24.22 -5.80 6.01
N THR A 215 24.63 -4.87 5.14
CA THR A 215 24.50 -3.42 5.39
C THR A 215 23.71 -2.73 4.29
N ILE A 216 23.07 -1.62 4.66
CA ILE A 216 22.39 -0.71 3.74
C ILE A 216 23.19 0.59 3.69
N THR A 217 23.67 0.94 2.51
CA THR A 217 24.30 2.23 2.24
C THR A 217 23.36 3.10 1.42
N ALA A 218 23.37 4.42 1.62
CA ALA A 218 22.57 5.32 0.79
C ALA A 218 22.98 5.18 -0.69
N GLY A 219 22.02 5.00 -1.58
CA GLY A 219 22.22 4.96 -3.03
C GLY A 219 22.27 6.36 -3.65
N GLY A 220 22.20 6.39 -4.97
CA GLY A 220 22.45 7.58 -5.78
C GLY A 220 21.21 8.27 -6.33
N TYR A 221 20.01 7.79 -6.06
CA TYR A 221 18.76 8.33 -6.61
C TYR A 221 18.41 9.70 -5.99
N SER A 222 18.67 9.86 -4.69
CA SER A 222 18.70 11.15 -4.00
C SER A 222 20.08 11.76 -4.20
N ARG A 223 20.34 12.26 -5.42
CA ARG A 223 21.63 12.81 -5.92
C ARG A 223 22.33 13.86 -5.04
N SER A 224 21.74 14.26 -3.91
CA SER A 224 22.26 15.23 -2.94
C SER A 224 21.86 14.93 -1.47
N GLY A 225 21.21 13.81 -1.15
CA GLY A 225 20.62 13.59 0.18
C GLY A 225 19.43 14.50 0.51
N SER A 226 18.86 15.16 -0.52
CA SER A 226 17.61 15.92 -0.40
C SER A 226 16.46 14.98 -0.08
N THR A 227 15.56 15.44 0.78
CA THR A 227 14.42 14.67 1.30
C THR A 227 13.12 15.05 0.61
N ASP A 228 13.22 15.77 -0.50
CA ASP A 228 12.10 16.23 -1.28
C ASP A 228 12.43 16.32 -2.77
N THR A 229 11.39 16.24 -3.60
CA THR A 229 11.50 16.34 -5.05
C THR A 229 10.21 16.87 -5.66
N VAL A 230 10.36 17.58 -6.78
CA VAL A 230 9.25 17.99 -7.64
C VAL A 230 9.42 17.27 -8.98
N ASN A 231 8.40 16.51 -9.36
CA ASN A 231 8.31 15.86 -10.66
C ASN A 231 7.13 16.42 -11.43
N PHE A 232 7.29 16.63 -12.73
CA PHE A 232 6.21 17.02 -13.62
C PHE A 232 6.27 16.22 -14.92
N GLY A 233 5.13 16.04 -15.56
CA GLY A 233 5.07 15.25 -16.78
C GLY A 233 3.68 15.14 -17.36
N VAL A 234 3.58 14.30 -18.38
CA VAL A 234 2.33 13.98 -19.07
C VAL A 234 2.17 12.46 -19.07
N GLN A 235 0.97 11.99 -18.76
CA GLN A 235 0.63 10.58 -18.71
C GLN A 235 -0.70 10.35 -19.43
N ALA A 236 -0.77 9.31 -20.26
CA ALA A 236 -2.04 8.81 -20.80
C ALA A 236 -2.43 7.50 -20.10
N GLU A 237 -3.71 7.34 -19.79
CA GLU A 237 -4.27 6.12 -19.19
C GLU A 237 -5.51 5.68 -19.98
N VAL A 238 -5.55 4.41 -20.39
CA VAL A 238 -6.61 3.83 -21.21
C VAL A 238 -6.90 2.38 -20.82
N TRP A 239 -8.17 2.00 -20.83
CA TRP A 239 -8.66 0.62 -20.80
C TRP A 239 -9.87 0.51 -21.74
N PHE A 240 -10.15 -0.71 -22.23
CA PHE A 240 -11.21 -1.01 -23.21
C PHE A 240 -12.11 -2.15 -22.73
#